data_AF-A0AAP1W760-F1
#
_entry.id   AF-A0AAP1W760-F1
#
_cell.length_a   1.000
_cell.length_b   1.000
_cell.length_c   1.000
_cell.angle_alpha   90.00
_cell.angle_beta   90.00
_cell.angle_gamma   90.00
#
_symmetry.space_group_name_H-M   'P 1'
#
loop_
_entity.id
_entity.type
_entity.pdbx_description
1 polymer ?
#
loop_
_entity_poly.entity_id
_entity_poly.type
_entity_poly.pdbx_seq_one_letter_code
_entity_poly.pdbx_strand_id
1 'polypeptide(L)'
;MNILTALLPHKHTLFSESLIGIAGFINSILPMNSVTIDELWTLVEINQNIYPSNINFEQLILATDILFAINVIALLPDGRIQKLPL
;
A
#
# COMPACT_ATOMS: atom_id res chain seq x y z
N MET A 1 -14.45 -9.82 -30.55
CA MET A 1 -14.04 -10.29 -29.22
C MET A 1 -14.45 -11.75 -29.12
N ASN A 2 -13.49 -12.67 -28.98
CA ASN A 2 -13.76 -14.12 -28.99
C ASN A 2 -14.21 -14.57 -27.59
N ILE A 3 -15.23 -15.42 -27.51
CA ILE A 3 -15.83 -15.89 -26.25
C ILE A 3 -14.81 -16.63 -25.35
N LEU A 4 -13.77 -17.21 -25.98
CA LEU A 4 -12.62 -17.82 -25.31
C LEU A 4 -11.82 -16.80 -24.48
N THR A 5 -11.77 -15.54 -24.89
CA THR A 5 -11.14 -14.43 -24.16
C THR A 5 -11.98 -13.90 -23.00
N ALA A 6 -13.15 -14.48 -22.72
CA ALA A 6 -13.94 -14.21 -21.52
C ALA A 6 -13.91 -15.38 -20.51
N LEU A 7 -13.56 -16.59 -20.96
CA LEU A 7 -13.66 -17.84 -20.18
C LEU A 7 -12.32 -18.30 -19.55
N LEU A 8 -11.19 -17.96 -20.15
CA LEU A 8 -9.87 -18.20 -19.56
C LEU A 8 -9.56 -17.15 -18.47
N PRO A 9 -8.76 -17.47 -17.43
CA PRO A 9 -8.36 -16.47 -16.45
C PRO A 9 -7.33 -15.51 -17.08
N HIS A 10 -7.79 -14.39 -17.64
CA HIS A 10 -6.92 -13.38 -18.28
C HIS A 10 -6.35 -12.36 -17.31
N LYS A 11 -6.85 -12.33 -16.08
CA LYS A 11 -6.43 -11.39 -15.04
C LYS A 11 -5.79 -12.17 -13.91
N HIS A 12 -4.51 -12.50 -14.07
CA HIS A 12 -3.68 -12.55 -12.88
C HIS A 12 -3.74 -11.13 -12.31
N THR A 13 -4.32 -10.94 -11.12
CA THR A 13 -4.19 -9.68 -10.37
C THR A 13 -2.74 -9.25 -10.49
N LEU A 14 -2.50 -8.08 -11.08
CA LEU A 14 -1.15 -7.58 -11.25
C LEU A 14 -0.51 -7.51 -9.86
N PHE A 15 0.80 -7.68 -9.76
CA PHE A 15 1.46 -7.57 -8.46
C PHE A 15 1.16 -6.21 -7.80
N SER A 16 1.01 -5.15 -8.60
CA SER A 16 0.58 -3.83 -8.14
C SER A 16 -0.86 -3.75 -7.61
N GLU A 17 -1.71 -4.72 -7.92
CA GLU A 17 -3.07 -4.81 -7.37
C GLU A 17 -3.10 -5.64 -6.08
N SER A 18 -1.98 -6.27 -5.70
CA SER A 18 -1.86 -7.05 -4.47
C SER A 18 -1.53 -6.16 -3.26
N LEU A 19 -1.99 -6.54 -2.08
CA LEU A 19 -1.67 -5.84 -0.83
C LEU A 19 -0.16 -5.79 -0.55
N ILE A 20 0.60 -6.81 -0.98
CA ILE A 20 2.07 -6.82 -0.83
C ILE A 20 2.71 -5.77 -1.73
N GLY A 21 2.24 -5.65 -2.98
CA GLY A 21 2.70 -4.60 -3.89
C GLY A 21 2.38 -3.21 -3.35
N ILE A 22 1.19 -3.03 -2.78
CA ILE A 22 0.76 -1.75 -2.19
C ILE A 22 1.60 -1.45 -0.94
N ALA A 23 1.86 -2.44 -0.09
CA ALA A 23 2.72 -2.30 1.09
C ALA A 23 4.15 -1.88 0.71
N GLY A 24 4.71 -2.48 -0.35
CA GLY A 24 6.03 -2.09 -0.87
C GLY A 24 6.05 -0.63 -1.35
N PHE A 25 4.99 -0.19 -2.03
CA PHE A 25 4.84 1.19 -2.45
C PHE A 25 4.71 2.15 -1.26
N ILE A 26 3.83 1.87 -0.30
CA ILE A 26 3.68 2.65 0.94
C ILE A 26 5.02 2.77 1.64
N ASN A 27 5.76 1.67 1.81
CA ASN A 27 7.09 1.69 2.43
C ASN A 27 8.10 2.55 1.66
N SER A 28 7.97 2.66 0.32
CA SER A 28 8.87 3.48 -0.50
C SER A 28 8.64 4.99 -0.35
N ILE A 29 7.41 5.40 -0.07
CA ILE A 29 7.04 6.82 0.11
C ILE A 29 6.96 7.25 1.57
N LEU A 30 6.88 6.29 2.50
CA LEU A 30 6.78 6.57 3.94
C LEU A 30 8.07 7.23 4.44
N PRO A 31 7.98 8.43 5.06
CA PRO A 31 9.15 9.13 5.54
C PRO A 31 9.69 8.52 6.84
N MET A 32 10.87 8.99 7.29
CA MET A 32 11.49 8.52 8.54
C MET A 32 10.86 9.11 9.80
N ASN A 33 10.24 10.29 9.71
CA ASN A 33 9.46 10.86 10.81
C ASN A 33 8.13 10.13 10.97
N SER A 34 7.53 10.22 12.16
CA SER A 34 6.22 9.62 12.40
C SER A 34 5.12 10.39 11.66
N VAL A 35 4.09 9.68 11.19
CA VAL A 35 2.93 10.22 10.47
C VAL A 35 1.62 9.64 11.03
N THR A 36 0.52 10.37 10.94
CA THR A 36 -0.82 9.78 11.17
C THR A 36 -1.25 8.95 9.96
N ILE A 37 -2.32 8.17 10.12
CA ILE A 37 -2.90 7.43 8.99
C ILE A 37 -3.48 8.36 7.91
N ASP A 38 -4.03 9.52 8.31
CA ASP A 38 -4.57 10.52 7.38
C ASP A 38 -3.46 11.23 6.59
N GLU A 39 -2.33 11.53 7.26
CA GLU A 39 -1.13 12.05 6.61
C GLU A 39 -0.57 11.03 5.61
N LEU A 40 -0.57 9.74 5.97
CA LEU A 40 -0.17 8.66 5.08
C LEU A 40 -1.10 8.52 3.87
N TRP A 41 -2.41 8.64 4.06
CA TRP A 41 -3.38 8.67 2.96
C TRP A 41 -3.12 9.84 2.00
N THR A 42 -2.88 11.03 2.54
CA THR A 42 -2.52 12.21 1.75
C THR A 42 -1.25 11.96 0.92
N LEU A 43 -0.24 11.30 1.49
CA LEU A 43 0.98 10.92 0.76
C LEU A 43 0.70 9.96 -0.39
N VAL A 44 -0.18 8.97 -0.19
CA VAL A 44 -0.60 8.04 -1.25
C VAL A 44 -1.32 8.79 -2.37
N GLU A 45 -2.25 9.70 -2.04
CA GLU A 45 -2.95 10.50 -3.06
C GLU A 45 -2.00 11.37 -3.89
N ILE A 46 -1.02 12.03 -3.23
CA ILE A 46 0.00 12.85 -3.92
C ILE A 46 0.88 12.01 -4.85
N ASN A 47 1.19 10.77 -4.47
CA ASN A 47 2.06 9.86 -5.21
C ASN A 47 1.27 8.83 -6.06
N GLN A 48 -0.05 9.00 -6.24
CA GLN A 48 -0.87 8.02 -6.96
C GLN A 48 -0.48 7.88 -8.43
N ASN A 49 0.09 8.94 -9.03
CA ASN A 49 0.55 8.96 -10.42
C ASN A 49 1.78 8.08 -10.68
N ILE A 50 2.56 7.72 -9.65
CA ILE A 50 3.75 6.87 -9.79
C ILE A 50 3.45 5.38 -9.53
N TYR A 51 2.23 5.05 -9.11
CA TYR A 51 1.80 3.67 -8.87
C TYR A 51 0.80 3.21 -9.95
N PRO A 52 0.96 2.02 -10.54
CA PRO A 52 0.20 1.61 -11.74
C PRO A 52 -1.25 1.19 -11.48
N SER A 53 -1.70 1.13 -10.23
CA SER A 53 -3.07 0.80 -9.83
C SER A 53 -3.62 1.83 -8.85
N ASN A 54 -4.93 2.04 -8.85
CA ASN A 54 -5.57 2.91 -7.85
C ASN A 54 -5.57 2.21 -6.49
N ILE A 55 -5.07 2.90 -5.47
CA ILE A 55 -5.12 2.45 -4.08
C ILE A 55 -6.31 3.11 -3.43
N ASN A 56 -7.18 2.33 -2.80
CA ASN A 56 -8.24 2.86 -1.95
C ASN A 56 -7.81 2.88 -0.47
N PHE A 57 -8.58 3.58 0.37
CA PHE A 57 -8.26 3.73 1.78
C PHE A 57 -8.21 2.38 2.52
N GLU A 58 -9.12 1.45 2.22
CA GLU A 58 -9.12 0.11 2.83
C GLU A 58 -7.83 -0.66 2.52
N GLN A 59 -7.38 -0.63 1.26
CA GLN A 59 -6.12 -1.24 0.83
C GLN A 59 -4.92 -0.58 1.52
N LEU A 60 -4.96 0.73 1.77
CA LEU A 60 -3.92 1.42 2.54
C LEU A 60 -3.85 0.89 3.97
N ILE A 61 -5.00 0.76 4.65
CA ILE A 61 -5.05 0.21 6.02
C ILE A 61 -4.47 -1.21 6.05
N LEU A 62 -4.96 -2.10 5.18
CA LEU A 62 -4.52 -3.49 5.13
C LEU A 62 -3.02 -3.62 4.77
N ALA A 63 -2.53 -2.80 3.85
CA ALA A 63 -1.12 -2.78 3.49
C ALA A 63 -0.24 -2.23 4.63
N THR A 64 -0.75 -1.25 5.39
CA THR A 64 -0.09 -0.75 6.61
C THR A 64 -0.02 -1.83 7.69
N ASP A 65 -1.10 -2.58 7.89
CA ASP A 65 -1.12 -3.72 8.82
C ASP A 65 -0.09 -4.79 8.44
N ILE A 66 0.09 -5.06 7.14
CA ILE A 66 1.15 -5.96 6.66
C ILE A 66 2.52 -5.43 7.05
N LEU A 67 2.82 -4.14 6.80
CA LEU A 67 4.10 -3.53 7.16
C LEU A 67 4.37 -3.59 8.67
N PHE A 68 3.33 -3.40 9.48
CA PHE A 68 3.42 -3.53 10.93
C PHE A 68 3.72 -4.98 11.33
N ALA A 69 2.97 -5.94 10.78
CA ALA A 69 3.13 -7.36 11.08
C ALA A 69 4.53 -7.91 10.75
N ILE A 70 5.22 -7.33 9.76
CA ILE A 70 6.58 -7.71 9.37
C ILE A 70 7.67 -6.83 10.00
N ASN A 71 7.34 -5.99 10.98
CA ASN A 71 8.26 -5.09 11.68
C ASN A 71 9.01 -4.09 10.76
N VAL A 72 8.36 -3.60 9.70
CA VAL A 72 8.89 -2.49 8.89
C VAL A 72 8.48 -1.13 9.45
N ILE A 73 7.33 -1.08 10.14
CA ILE A 73 6.83 0.11 10.82
C ILE A 73 6.43 -0.22 12.26
N ALA A 74 6.41 0.80 13.12
CA ALA A 74 5.93 0.73 14.49
C ALA A 74 4.76 1.68 14.71
N LEU A 75 3.84 1.29 15.59
CA LEU A 75 2.80 2.14 16.13
C LEU A 75 3.31 2.80 17.41
N LEU A 76 3.34 4.13 17.40
CA LEU A 76 3.72 4.94 18.55
C LEU A 76 2.54 5.10 19.52
N PRO A 77 2.79 5.41 20.81
CA PRO A 77 1.74 5.53 21.83
C PRO A 77 0.68 6.61 21.53
N ASP A 78 1.02 7.61 20.72
CA ASP A 78 0.14 8.69 20.28
C ASP A 78 -0.69 8.33 19.03
N GLY A 79 -0.61 7.08 18.56
CA GLY A 79 -1.33 6.59 17.39
C GLY A 79 -0.64 6.89 16.06
N ARG A 80 0.58 7.46 16.08
CA ARG A 80 1.35 7.71 14.85
C ARG A 80 2.11 6.47 14.41
N ILE A 81 2.34 6.36 13.11
CA ILE A 81 3.11 5.30 12.47
C ILE A 81 4.51 5.82 12.20
N GLN A 82 5.54 5.04 12.51
CA GLN A 82 6.93 5.36 12.22
C GLN A 82 7.63 4.21 11.51
N LYS A 83 8.41 4.53 10.47
CA LYS A 83 9.27 3.55 9.81
C LYS A 83 10.45 3.16 10.69
N LEU A 84 10.71 1.86 10.81
CA LEU A 84 11.85 1.35 11.56
C LEU A 84 13.13 1.43 10.71
N PRO A 85 14.29 1.76 11.32
CA PRO A 85 15.57 1.68 10.63
C PRO A 85 15.88 0.21 10.30
N LEU A 86 16.27 -0.06 9.05
CA LEU A 86 16.78 -1.36 8.60
C LEU A 86 18.10 -1.72 9.30
#